data_AF-A0A7S0ZL07-F1
#
_entry.id   AF-A0A7S0ZL07-F1
#
_cell.length_a   1.000
_cell.length_b   1.000
_cell.length_c   1.000
_cell.angle_alpha   90.00
_cell.angle_beta   90.00
_cell.angle_gamma   90.00
#
_symmetry.space_group_name_H-M   'P 1'
#
loop_
_entity.id
_entity.type
_entity.pdbx_description
1 polymer ?
#
loop_
_entity_poly.entity_id
_entity_poly.type
_entity_poly.pdbx_seq_one_letter_code
_entity_poly.pdbx_strand_id
1 'polypeptide(L)'
;MDEFKVIKGNDLGRIVERDIFNRLCSIRDDSLRISHWIEKLKTSTNHENSPFSTTSRIPFAIRFGNRRCGSWYTLSHDSVSNTYSRSLDWTHFKSTDGHSAYNLGTFSLSRLNLQLIQSLGNPLTRHSAVIIDATRRGKICPDSLTRTLPVFLSVIDCLRVEFSLLDSKFAQESILMKKFPQCVSQSELSQIFAWIPKWKHDLISSIGRERLLNWLKSELESVQGPILIDWLSSNGNALWNSMDDEEIHQFMLDAQLELHKVPFVYAISASNVVQSHHQTHIASGICTCTPFDTSAG
;
A
#
# COMPACT_ATOMS: atom_id res chain seq x y z
N MET A 1 -54.38 14.04 13.16
CA MET A 1 -53.69 15.21 12.57
C MET A 1 -52.24 15.06 12.96
N ASP A 2 -51.49 14.37 12.11
CA ASP A 2 -50.06 14.11 12.32
C ASP A 2 -49.26 15.32 11.85
N GLU A 3 -48.52 15.94 12.75
CA GLU A 3 -47.57 16.99 12.44
C GLU A 3 -46.36 16.40 11.70
N PHE A 4 -46.35 16.59 10.38
CA PHE A 4 -45.14 16.42 9.57
C PHE A 4 -44.10 17.47 10.01
N LYS A 5 -43.08 17.03 10.74
CA LYS A 5 -41.88 17.84 11.02
C LYS A 5 -41.18 18.19 9.71
N VAL A 6 -41.24 19.48 9.35
CA VAL A 6 -40.46 20.07 8.26
C VAL A 6 -38.97 19.97 8.59
N ILE A 7 -38.24 19.14 7.86
CA ILE A 7 -36.78 19.01 7.97
C ILE A 7 -36.15 20.22 7.26
N LYS A 8 -35.32 20.99 7.98
CA LYS A 8 -34.63 22.19 7.45
C LYS A 8 -33.58 21.78 6.41
N GLY A 9 -33.42 22.57 5.35
CA GLY A 9 -32.56 22.28 4.19
C GLY A 9 -31.08 21.96 4.47
N ASN A 10 -30.55 22.30 5.64
CA ASN A 10 -29.18 21.93 6.05
C ASN A 10 -29.04 20.44 6.46
N ASP A 11 -30.14 19.76 6.79
CA ASP A 11 -30.10 18.33 7.13
C ASP A 11 -30.16 17.44 5.87
N LEU A 12 -30.77 17.91 4.77
CA LEU A 12 -30.76 17.19 3.49
C LEU A 12 -29.33 17.07 2.91
N GLY A 13 -28.51 18.11 3.01
CA GLY A 13 -27.10 18.05 2.58
C GLY A 13 -26.26 17.05 3.39
N ARG A 14 -26.57 16.86 4.67
CA ARG A 14 -25.91 15.86 5.54
C ARG A 14 -26.43 14.43 5.35
N ILE A 15 -27.67 14.28 4.86
CA ILE A 15 -28.28 12.98 4.58
C ILE A 15 -27.73 12.40 3.26
N VAL A 16 -27.46 13.24 2.24
CA VAL A 16 -26.86 12.81 0.96
C VAL A 16 -25.41 12.32 1.14
N GLU A 17 -24.67 12.86 2.10
CA GLU A 17 -23.30 12.43 2.43
C GLU A 17 -23.25 11.09 3.22
N ARG A 18 -24.39 10.63 3.72
CA ARG A 18 -24.56 9.37 4.47
C ARG A 18 -25.36 8.31 3.72
N ASP A 19 -25.55 8.49 2.41
CA ASP A 19 -26.18 7.46 1.61
C ASP A 19 -25.23 6.27 1.47
N ILE A 20 -25.64 5.14 2.03
CA ILE A 20 -24.95 3.85 1.91
C ILE A 20 -24.72 3.53 0.43
N PHE A 21 -25.66 3.91 -0.44
CA PHE A 21 -25.55 3.72 -1.88
C PHE A 21 -24.37 4.49 -2.48
N ASN A 22 -24.21 5.78 -2.13
CA ASN A 22 -23.07 6.58 -2.55
C ASN A 22 -21.74 5.97 -2.09
N ARG A 23 -21.71 5.40 -0.88
CA ARG A 23 -20.51 4.72 -0.36
C ARG A 23 -20.21 3.42 -1.11
N LEU A 24 -21.23 2.61 -1.42
CA LEU A 24 -21.07 1.37 -2.18
C LEU A 24 -20.62 1.62 -3.62
N CYS A 25 -21.20 2.63 -4.29
CA CYS A 25 -20.74 3.06 -5.61
C CYS A 25 -19.29 3.53 -5.57
N SER A 26 -18.91 4.36 -4.59
CA SER A 26 -17.52 4.78 -4.41
C SER A 26 -16.58 3.59 -4.21
N ILE A 27 -16.93 2.60 -3.39
CA ILE A 27 -16.10 1.40 -3.19
C ILE A 27 -15.93 0.61 -4.50
N ARG A 28 -17.02 0.42 -5.25
CA ARG A 28 -16.99 -0.28 -6.55
C ARG A 28 -16.12 0.48 -7.54
N ASP A 29 -16.33 1.78 -7.68
CA ASP A 29 -15.62 2.61 -8.66
C ASP A 29 -14.13 2.71 -8.32
N ASP A 30 -13.78 2.86 -7.04
CA ASP A 30 -12.39 2.82 -6.56
C ASP A 30 -11.75 1.45 -6.80
N SER A 31 -12.49 0.36 -6.57
CA SER A 31 -12.01 -0.98 -6.88
C SER A 31 -11.77 -1.18 -8.37
N LEU A 32 -12.69 -0.71 -9.24
CA LEU A 32 -12.55 -0.79 -10.69
C LEU A 32 -11.34 0.03 -11.19
N ARG A 33 -11.10 1.20 -10.61
CA ARG A 33 -9.91 2.02 -10.90
C ARG A 33 -8.62 1.27 -10.57
N ILE A 34 -8.53 0.67 -9.38
CA ILE A 34 -7.37 -0.12 -8.99
C ILE A 34 -7.18 -1.30 -9.94
N SER A 35 -8.25 -2.05 -10.25
CA SER A 35 -8.18 -3.17 -11.19
C SER A 35 -7.69 -2.72 -12.56
N HIS A 36 -8.27 -1.65 -13.12
CA HIS A 36 -7.89 -1.11 -14.41
C HIS A 36 -6.44 -0.63 -14.43
N TRP A 37 -6.00 0.05 -13.37
CA TRP A 37 -4.63 0.51 -13.25
C TRP A 37 -3.64 -0.67 -13.18
N ILE A 38 -3.91 -1.68 -12.35
CA ILE A 38 -3.07 -2.90 -12.28
C ILE A 38 -3.02 -3.59 -13.64
N GLU A 39 -4.16 -3.80 -14.30
CA GLU A 39 -4.20 -4.44 -15.63
C GLU A 39 -3.46 -3.61 -16.69
N LYS A 40 -3.63 -2.29 -16.69
CA LYS A 40 -2.88 -1.40 -17.57
C LYS A 40 -1.38 -1.60 -17.40
N LEU A 41 -0.90 -1.69 -16.17
CA LEU A 41 0.51 -1.95 -15.90
C LEU A 41 0.99 -3.31 -16.41
N LYS A 42 0.16 -4.35 -16.34
CA LYS A 42 0.49 -5.64 -16.98
C LYS A 42 0.62 -5.54 -18.49
N THR A 43 -0.21 -4.73 -19.13
CA THR A 43 -0.22 -4.59 -20.60
C THR A 43 0.84 -3.61 -21.14
N SER A 44 1.21 -2.59 -20.36
CA SER A 44 2.19 -1.57 -20.76
C SER A 44 3.64 -2.07 -20.79
N THR A 45 3.93 -3.25 -20.23
CA THR A 45 5.28 -3.82 -20.22
C THR A 45 5.79 -4.35 -21.57
N ASN A 46 5.03 -4.19 -22.66
CA ASN A 46 5.48 -4.49 -24.01
C ASN A 46 6.29 -3.36 -24.67
N HIS A 47 6.44 -2.20 -24.01
CA HIS A 47 7.32 -1.13 -24.50
C HIS A 47 8.62 -1.09 -23.71
N GLU A 48 9.66 -1.64 -24.33
CA GLU A 48 11.06 -1.59 -23.94
C GLU A 48 11.56 -0.14 -23.89
N ASN A 49 11.36 0.58 -22.80
CA ASN A 49 12.13 1.81 -22.53
C ASN A 49 12.23 2.00 -21.01
N SER A 50 13.39 1.64 -20.46
CA SER A 50 13.76 1.61 -19.03
C SER A 50 13.28 0.38 -18.23
N PRO A 51 14.20 -0.55 -17.90
CA PRO A 51 13.89 -1.66 -16.99
C PRO A 51 13.55 -1.19 -15.57
N PHE A 52 13.82 0.08 -15.22
CA PHE A 52 13.68 0.60 -13.85
C PHE A 52 12.39 1.35 -13.57
N SER A 53 11.46 1.47 -14.53
CA SER A 53 10.17 2.13 -14.25
C SER A 53 9.38 1.39 -13.17
N THR A 54 8.76 2.12 -12.23
CA THR A 54 7.72 1.58 -11.33
C THR A 54 6.71 0.68 -12.02
N THR A 55 6.41 0.96 -13.30
CA THR A 55 5.46 0.21 -14.13
C THR A 55 5.98 -1.14 -14.64
N SER A 56 7.28 -1.28 -14.92
CA SER A 56 7.89 -2.53 -15.41
C SER A 56 7.98 -3.63 -14.34
N ARG A 57 7.85 -3.22 -13.07
CA ARG A 57 7.98 -4.03 -11.86
C ARG A 57 6.65 -4.61 -11.34
N ILE A 58 5.49 -4.11 -11.79
CA ILE A 58 4.14 -4.57 -11.37
C ILE A 58 3.50 -5.71 -12.21
N PRO A 59 3.98 -6.13 -13.42
CA PRO A 59 3.15 -6.87 -14.37
C PRO A 59 2.68 -8.26 -13.93
N PHE A 60 3.26 -8.83 -12.86
CA PHE A 60 2.91 -10.17 -12.35
C PHE A 60 2.63 -10.21 -10.84
N ALA A 61 2.36 -9.07 -10.22
CA ALA A 61 2.17 -9.02 -8.77
C ALA A 61 0.86 -9.69 -8.30
N ILE A 62 0.93 -10.47 -7.23
CA ILE A 62 -0.26 -10.97 -6.52
C ILE A 62 -0.94 -9.83 -5.77
N ARG A 63 -2.28 -9.79 -5.79
CA ARG A 63 -3.08 -8.75 -5.14
C ARG A 63 -3.62 -9.24 -3.81
N PHE A 64 -3.14 -8.65 -2.72
CA PHE A 64 -3.62 -8.89 -1.38
C PHE A 64 -4.53 -7.76 -0.91
N GLY A 65 -5.75 -8.10 -0.51
CA GLY A 65 -6.61 -7.17 0.21
C GLY A 65 -6.35 -7.28 1.70
N ASN A 66 -5.98 -6.18 2.36
CA ASN A 66 -5.92 -6.18 3.81
C ASN A 66 -7.33 -6.40 4.39
N ARG A 67 -7.50 -7.39 5.29
CA ARG A 67 -8.79 -7.79 5.87
C ARG A 67 -9.52 -6.69 6.66
N ARG A 68 -8.84 -5.58 6.97
CA ARG A 68 -9.45 -4.40 7.60
C ARG A 68 -10.44 -3.73 6.64
N CYS A 69 -9.96 -3.21 5.51
CA CYS A 69 -10.79 -2.54 4.50
C CYS A 69 -10.39 -2.88 3.07
N GLY A 70 -9.11 -3.16 2.83
CA GLY A 70 -8.55 -3.51 1.53
C GLY A 70 -9.24 -4.63 0.75
N SER A 71 -9.77 -5.65 1.42
CA SER A 71 -10.46 -6.75 0.73
C SER A 71 -11.61 -6.25 -0.15
N TRP A 72 -12.27 -5.13 0.18
CA TRP A 72 -13.34 -4.54 -0.63
C TRP A 72 -12.91 -4.09 -2.03
N TYR A 73 -11.61 -3.92 -2.24
CA TYR A 73 -11.03 -3.27 -3.41
C TYR A 73 -10.20 -4.24 -4.28
N THR A 74 -10.27 -5.55 -4.02
CA THR A 74 -9.51 -6.58 -4.74
C THR A 74 -10.28 -7.21 -5.91
N LEU A 75 -11.17 -6.45 -6.57
CA LEU A 75 -11.87 -6.97 -7.74
C LEU A 75 -10.89 -7.32 -8.87
N SER A 76 -11.17 -8.41 -9.55
CA SER A 76 -10.58 -8.84 -10.81
C SER A 76 -11.70 -9.01 -11.82
N HIS A 77 -11.52 -8.47 -13.01
CA HIS A 77 -12.42 -8.74 -14.13
C HIS A 77 -11.86 -9.92 -14.91
N ASP A 78 -12.66 -10.95 -15.09
CA ASP A 78 -12.38 -12.02 -16.04
C ASP A 78 -13.05 -11.65 -17.36
N SER A 79 -12.21 -11.37 -18.37
CA SER A 79 -12.67 -10.96 -19.70
C SER A 79 -13.35 -12.10 -20.47
N VAL A 80 -13.06 -13.36 -20.14
CA VAL A 80 -13.63 -14.54 -20.83
C VAL A 80 -15.04 -14.82 -20.33
N SER A 81 -15.25 -14.80 -19.01
CA SER A 81 -16.57 -15.01 -18.43
C SER A 81 -17.40 -13.72 -18.29
N ASN A 82 -16.79 -12.56 -18.54
CA ASN A 82 -17.33 -11.23 -18.24
C ASN A 82 -17.86 -11.13 -16.79
N THR A 83 -17.18 -11.79 -15.85
CA THR A 83 -17.54 -11.77 -14.44
C THR A 83 -16.49 -11.03 -13.61
N TYR A 84 -16.94 -10.47 -12.50
CA TYR A 84 -16.06 -9.90 -11.50
C TYR A 84 -15.89 -10.91 -10.37
N SER A 85 -14.64 -11.28 -10.10
CA SER A 85 -14.27 -12.09 -8.94
C SER A 85 -13.37 -11.28 -8.02
N ARG A 86 -13.32 -11.62 -6.73
CA ARG A 86 -12.39 -10.98 -5.79
C ARG A 86 -11.15 -11.84 -5.67
N SER A 87 -9.98 -11.21 -5.55
CA SER A 87 -8.78 -11.93 -5.12
C SER A 87 -9.08 -12.61 -3.77
N LEU A 88 -8.82 -13.93 -3.71
CA LEU A 88 -8.91 -14.70 -2.48
C LEU A 88 -7.68 -14.47 -1.59
N ASP A 89 -6.66 -13.78 -2.08
CA ASP A 89 -5.46 -13.45 -1.33
C ASP A 89 -5.70 -12.26 -0.41
N TRP A 90 -5.33 -12.43 0.85
CA TRP A 90 -5.56 -11.42 1.88
C TRP A 90 -4.36 -11.31 2.82
N THR A 91 -4.19 -10.14 3.40
CA THR A 91 -3.31 -9.89 4.55
C THR A 91 -4.13 -9.34 5.70
N HIS A 92 -3.55 -9.19 6.88
CA HIS A 92 -4.25 -8.71 8.07
C HIS A 92 -3.38 -7.77 8.90
N PHE A 93 -2.85 -6.74 8.24
CA PHE A 93 -2.13 -5.66 8.91
C PHE A 93 -3.12 -4.79 9.70
N LYS A 94 -2.88 -4.65 11.00
CA LYS A 94 -3.70 -3.84 11.90
C LYS A 94 -3.29 -2.37 11.81
N SER A 95 -4.20 -1.46 11.51
CA SER A 95 -4.00 -0.02 11.76
C SER A 95 -3.76 0.20 13.25
N THR A 96 -2.78 1.03 13.60
CA THR A 96 -2.58 1.59 14.94
C THR A 96 -3.70 2.59 15.22
N ASP A 97 -4.68 2.23 16.03
CA ASP A 97 -5.89 2.98 16.35
C ASP A 97 -5.64 4.09 17.38
N GLY A 98 -4.63 4.95 17.13
CA GLY A 98 -4.23 6.03 18.05
C GLY A 98 -3.46 5.53 19.28
N HIS A 99 -3.39 4.22 19.49
CA HIS A 99 -2.37 3.57 20.30
C HIS A 99 -1.35 3.00 19.33
N SER A 100 -0.28 3.75 19.07
CA SER A 100 0.82 3.24 18.26
C SER A 100 1.34 1.98 18.94
N ALA A 101 1.07 0.82 18.35
CA ALA A 101 1.56 -0.48 18.82
C ALA A 101 3.08 -0.46 19.08
N TYR A 102 3.79 0.43 18.40
CA TYR A 102 5.22 0.73 18.57
C TYR A 102 5.53 1.46 19.87
N ASN A 103 4.67 2.37 20.34
CA ASN A 103 4.82 2.99 21.66
C ASN A 103 4.62 1.95 22.78
N LEU A 104 3.88 0.88 22.50
CA LEU A 104 3.61 -0.23 23.42
C LEU A 104 4.52 -1.46 23.17
N GLY A 105 5.40 -1.43 22.17
CA GLY A 105 6.30 -2.53 21.81
C GLY A 105 5.61 -3.82 21.32
N THR A 106 4.39 -3.76 20.79
CA THR A 106 3.62 -4.94 20.38
C THR A 106 3.76 -5.28 18.90
N PHE A 107 4.13 -6.52 18.58
CA PHE A 107 4.17 -7.10 17.22
C PHE A 107 3.19 -8.28 17.12
N SER A 108 2.45 -8.38 16.01
CA SER A 108 1.34 -9.33 15.90
C SER A 108 1.81 -10.75 15.54
N LEU A 109 2.04 -11.58 16.56
CA LEU A 109 2.40 -13.00 16.37
C LEU A 109 1.22 -13.90 15.97
N SER A 110 -0.02 -13.46 16.18
CA SER A 110 -1.24 -14.22 15.83
C SER A 110 -1.65 -14.10 14.36
N ARG A 111 -1.05 -13.15 13.62
CA ARG A 111 -1.43 -12.80 12.23
C ARG A 111 -0.19 -12.55 11.41
N LEU A 112 0.66 -13.56 11.37
CA LEU A 112 1.88 -13.54 10.59
C LEU A 112 1.47 -13.63 9.12
N ASN A 113 1.64 -12.52 8.39
CA ASN A 113 1.26 -12.39 6.98
C ASN A 113 2.23 -13.17 6.06
N LEU A 114 2.48 -14.44 6.38
CA LEU A 114 3.48 -15.29 5.74
C LEU A 114 3.19 -15.47 4.25
N GLN A 115 1.93 -15.53 3.85
CA GLN A 115 1.48 -15.58 2.46
C GLN A 115 2.05 -14.45 1.59
N LEU A 116 2.33 -13.27 2.18
CA LEU A 116 3.01 -12.19 1.48
C LEU A 116 4.45 -12.58 1.13
N ILE A 117 5.17 -13.18 2.08
CA ILE A 117 6.56 -13.60 1.87
C ILE A 117 6.64 -14.72 0.83
N GLN A 118 5.72 -15.68 0.86
CA GLN A 118 5.64 -16.74 -0.16
C GLN A 118 5.40 -16.15 -1.56
N SER A 119 4.55 -15.12 -1.67
CA SER A 119 4.38 -14.40 -2.94
C SER A 119 5.67 -13.71 -3.38
N LEU A 120 6.34 -12.99 -2.48
CA LEU A 120 7.60 -12.30 -2.79
C LEU A 120 8.73 -13.27 -3.14
N GLY A 121 8.65 -14.51 -2.67
CA GLY A 121 9.54 -15.61 -3.03
C GLY A 121 9.33 -16.20 -4.42
N ASN A 122 8.13 -16.01 -4.99
CA ASN A 122 7.76 -16.71 -6.21
C ASN A 122 8.25 -15.95 -7.46
N PRO A 123 9.15 -16.52 -8.27
CA PRO A 123 9.67 -15.87 -9.47
C PRO A 123 8.60 -15.62 -10.54
N LEU A 124 7.50 -16.39 -10.55
CA LEU A 124 6.35 -16.16 -11.44
C LEU A 124 5.67 -14.82 -11.18
N THR A 125 5.82 -14.28 -9.96
CA THR A 125 5.28 -12.97 -9.58
C THR A 125 6.29 -11.83 -9.78
N ARG A 126 7.47 -12.13 -10.34
CA ARG A 126 8.64 -11.24 -10.35
C ARG A 126 9.00 -10.73 -8.96
N HIS A 127 8.82 -11.59 -7.94
CA HIS A 127 9.07 -11.25 -6.54
C HIS A 127 8.29 -10.00 -6.08
N SER A 128 7.08 -9.78 -6.64
CA SER A 128 6.30 -8.57 -6.41
C SER A 128 4.92 -8.86 -5.83
N ALA A 129 4.44 -7.96 -4.97
CA ALA A 129 3.11 -8.07 -4.37
C ALA A 129 2.45 -6.69 -4.25
N VAL A 130 1.13 -6.65 -4.42
CA VAL A 130 0.31 -5.47 -4.20
C VAL A 130 -0.49 -5.66 -2.92
N ILE A 131 -0.37 -4.74 -1.96
CA ILE A 131 -1.20 -4.69 -0.76
C ILE A 131 -2.16 -3.51 -0.89
N ILE A 132 -3.45 -3.79 -0.89
CA ILE A 132 -4.49 -2.77 -0.96
C ILE A 132 -5.08 -2.59 0.43
N ASP A 133 -5.24 -1.35 0.87
CA ASP A 133 -6.04 -1.00 2.05
C ASP A 133 -6.70 0.37 1.87
N ALA A 134 -7.66 0.70 2.73
CA ALA A 134 -8.37 1.97 2.66
C ALA A 134 -8.36 2.68 4.02
N THR A 135 -8.45 4.01 3.97
CA THR A 135 -8.53 4.87 5.15
C THR A 135 -9.73 5.82 5.09
N ARG A 136 -10.03 6.49 6.21
CA ARG A 136 -11.11 7.49 6.26
C ARG A 136 -10.69 8.79 5.56
N ARG A 137 -11.69 9.60 5.19
CA ARG A 137 -11.49 10.93 4.60
C ARG A 137 -10.53 11.76 5.47
N GLY A 138 -9.53 12.38 4.84
CA GLY A 138 -8.53 13.23 5.50
C GLY A 138 -7.20 12.55 5.83
N LYS A 139 -7.09 11.21 5.76
CA LYS A 139 -5.80 10.51 5.79
C LYS A 139 -5.36 10.16 4.38
N ILE A 140 -4.09 10.39 4.06
CA ILE A 140 -3.49 10.08 2.75
C ILE A 140 -3.36 8.57 2.56
N CYS A 141 -2.91 7.85 3.60
CA CYS A 141 -2.66 6.42 3.56
C CYS A 141 -3.04 5.80 4.93
N PRO A 142 -3.59 4.57 4.99
CA PRO A 142 -3.87 3.89 6.25
C PRO A 142 -2.60 3.51 7.02
N ASP A 143 -2.68 3.51 8.35
CA ASP A 143 -1.52 3.21 9.22
C ASP A 143 -0.99 1.78 9.06
N SER A 144 -1.85 0.87 8.59
CA SER A 144 -1.47 -0.49 8.18
C SER A 144 -0.43 -0.49 7.07
N LEU A 145 -0.49 0.45 6.12
CA LEU A 145 0.42 0.56 4.98
C LEU A 145 1.63 1.45 5.27
N THR A 146 1.48 2.47 6.13
CA THR A 146 2.58 3.41 6.45
C THR A 146 3.45 2.96 7.61
N ARG A 147 2.94 2.09 8.49
CA ARG A 147 3.66 1.64 9.68
C ARG A 147 3.73 0.12 9.78
N THR A 148 2.59 -0.56 9.78
CA THR A 148 2.55 -2.00 10.15
C THR A 148 3.16 -2.91 9.10
N LEU A 149 2.85 -2.66 7.83
CA LEU A 149 3.47 -3.35 6.71
C LEU A 149 4.99 -3.06 6.66
N PRO A 150 5.48 -1.80 6.66
CA PRO A 150 6.91 -1.48 6.76
C PRO A 150 7.65 -2.16 7.92
N VAL A 151 7.06 -2.18 9.13
CA VAL A 151 7.65 -2.87 10.28
C VAL A 151 7.76 -4.36 10.04
N PHE A 152 6.71 -5.00 9.52
CA PHE A 152 6.75 -6.42 9.20
C PHE A 152 7.87 -6.73 8.19
N LEU A 153 7.97 -5.96 7.10
CA LEU A 153 9.03 -6.13 6.10
C LEU A 153 10.44 -5.89 6.68
N SER A 154 10.58 -4.92 7.59
CA SER A 154 11.85 -4.62 8.27
C SER A 154 12.28 -5.78 9.19
N VAL A 155 11.34 -6.31 9.97
CA VAL A 155 11.61 -7.47 10.85
C VAL A 155 12.04 -8.69 10.04
N ILE A 156 11.40 -8.95 8.90
CA ILE A 156 11.77 -10.07 8.01
C ILE A 156 13.18 -9.87 7.43
N ASP A 157 13.52 -8.69 6.93
CA ASP A 157 14.88 -8.44 6.41
C ASP A 157 15.95 -8.52 7.50
N CYS A 158 15.69 -7.98 8.68
CA CYS A 158 16.61 -8.11 9.81
C CYS A 158 16.76 -9.56 10.30
N LEU A 159 15.73 -10.40 10.16
CA LEU A 159 15.82 -11.84 10.40
C LEU A 159 16.64 -12.55 9.34
N ARG A 160 16.46 -12.20 8.06
CA ARG A 160 17.29 -12.72 6.97
C ARG A 160 18.77 -12.38 7.20
N VAL A 161 19.07 -11.17 7.68
CA VAL A 161 20.43 -10.79 8.09
C VAL A 161 20.94 -11.63 9.27
N GLU A 162 20.13 -11.80 10.32
CA GLU A 162 20.50 -12.61 11.48
C GLU A 162 20.78 -14.08 11.12
N PHE A 163 20.10 -14.59 10.10
CA PHE A 163 20.30 -15.93 9.56
C PHE A 163 21.32 -16.01 8.41
N SER A 164 22.03 -14.91 8.12
CA SER A 164 23.01 -14.84 7.03
C SER A 164 22.44 -15.17 5.63
N LEU A 165 21.13 -14.97 5.45
CA LEU A 165 20.42 -15.05 4.17
C LEU A 165 20.40 -13.71 3.41
N LEU A 166 20.83 -12.62 4.07
CA LEU A 166 20.90 -11.28 3.51
C LEU A 166 22.14 -10.56 4.05
N ASP A 167 22.78 -9.73 3.24
CA ASP A 167 23.94 -8.94 3.64
C ASP A 167 23.59 -8.00 4.81
N SER A 168 24.45 -7.99 5.82
CA SER A 168 24.35 -7.15 7.02
C SER A 168 24.10 -5.67 6.75
N LYS A 169 24.60 -5.14 5.61
CA LYS A 169 24.36 -3.74 5.23
C LYS A 169 22.87 -3.42 5.15
N PHE A 170 22.04 -4.37 4.73
CA PHE A 170 20.60 -4.15 4.54
C PHE A 170 19.79 -4.08 5.85
N ALA A 171 20.39 -4.39 7.00
CA ALA A 171 19.78 -4.16 8.32
C ALA A 171 20.15 -2.80 8.93
N GLN A 172 20.95 -1.96 8.24
CA GLN A 172 21.26 -0.61 8.70
C GLN A 172 19.99 0.25 8.70
N GLU A 173 19.84 1.10 9.73
CA GLU A 173 18.66 1.96 9.88
C GLU A 173 18.43 2.84 8.65
N SER A 174 19.49 3.36 8.01
CA SER A 174 19.39 4.17 6.78
C SER A 174 18.69 3.46 5.63
N ILE A 175 18.84 2.13 5.53
CA ILE A 175 18.18 1.30 4.52
C ILE A 175 16.78 0.93 4.98
N LEU A 176 16.59 0.61 6.26
CA LEU A 176 15.25 0.31 6.81
C LEU A 176 14.32 1.53 6.75
N MET A 177 14.83 2.74 6.95
CA MET A 177 14.07 3.99 6.84
C MET A 177 13.43 4.16 5.47
N LYS A 178 14.06 3.66 4.40
CA LYS A 178 13.51 3.69 3.03
C LYS A 178 12.20 2.89 2.91
N LYS A 179 11.91 2.00 3.86
CA LYS A 179 10.65 1.26 3.93
C LYS A 179 9.51 2.04 4.57
N PHE A 180 9.74 3.27 5.05
CA PHE A 180 8.72 4.07 5.70
C PHE A 180 8.46 5.36 4.90
N PRO A 181 7.20 5.80 4.77
CA PRO A 181 6.88 7.04 4.10
C PRO A 181 7.17 8.25 4.99
N GLN A 182 7.35 9.42 4.37
CA GLN A 182 7.70 10.67 5.06
C GLN A 182 6.70 11.12 6.14
N CYS A 183 5.46 10.62 6.13
CA CYS A 183 4.49 10.91 7.19
C CYS A 183 4.77 10.23 8.54
N VAL A 184 5.74 9.30 8.58
CA VAL A 184 6.21 8.69 9.83
C VAL A 184 7.34 9.55 10.37
N SER A 185 7.12 10.16 11.54
CA SER A 185 8.10 11.09 12.12
C SER A 185 9.41 10.39 12.51
N GLN A 186 10.52 11.12 12.54
CA GLN A 186 11.80 10.56 12.97
C GLN A 186 11.75 9.98 14.39
N SER A 187 11.03 10.63 15.31
CA SER A 187 10.85 10.11 16.67
C SER A 187 10.11 8.78 16.68
N GLU A 188 9.14 8.59 15.79
CA GLU A 188 8.40 7.33 15.66
C GLU A 188 9.30 6.25 15.05
N LEU A 189 10.10 6.58 14.03
CA LEU A 189 11.08 5.68 13.44
C LEU A 189 12.12 5.20 14.47
N SER A 190 12.67 6.10 15.29
CA SER A 190 13.60 5.74 16.36
C SER A 190 12.99 4.75 17.35
N GLN A 191 11.72 4.93 17.73
CA GLN A 191 11.01 3.98 18.60
C GLN A 191 10.81 2.63 17.90
N ILE A 192 10.40 2.65 16.63
CA ILE A 192 10.23 1.44 15.82
C ILE A 192 11.53 0.64 15.77
N PHE A 193 12.66 1.28 15.45
CA PHE A 193 13.95 0.61 15.34
C PHE A 193 14.44 0.06 16.68
N ALA A 194 14.22 0.78 17.78
CA ALA A 194 14.52 0.28 19.12
C ALA A 194 13.75 -1.02 19.47
N TRP A 195 12.56 -1.23 18.90
CA TRP A 195 11.76 -2.43 19.15
C TRP A 195 12.00 -3.60 18.18
N ILE A 196 12.57 -3.36 16.99
CA ILE A 196 12.86 -4.42 16.01
C ILE A 196 13.59 -5.62 16.64
N PRO A 197 14.67 -5.45 17.45
CA PRO A 197 15.36 -6.57 18.07
C PRO A 197 14.44 -7.45 18.91
N LYS A 198 13.54 -6.85 19.70
CA LYS A 198 12.56 -7.60 20.49
C LYS A 198 11.58 -8.35 19.61
N TRP A 199 11.03 -7.71 18.57
CA TRP A 199 10.06 -8.37 17.70
C TRP A 199 10.65 -9.55 16.92
N LYS A 200 11.93 -9.46 16.52
CA LYS A 200 12.66 -10.60 15.97
C LYS A 200 12.74 -11.75 16.97
N HIS A 201 13.18 -11.44 18.19
CA HIS A 201 13.29 -12.42 19.27
C HIS A 201 11.94 -13.09 19.56
N ASP A 202 10.86 -12.32 19.67
CA ASP A 202 9.52 -12.81 19.90
C ASP A 202 9.04 -13.72 18.76
N LEU A 203 9.32 -13.35 17.50
CA LEU A 203 8.98 -14.16 16.32
C LEU A 203 9.76 -15.48 16.30
N ILE A 204 11.08 -15.43 16.51
CA ILE A 204 11.94 -16.63 16.64
C ILE A 204 11.43 -17.53 17.76
N SER A 205 11.12 -16.96 18.92
CA SER A 205 10.64 -17.72 20.08
C SER A 205 9.29 -18.38 19.84
N SER A 206 8.40 -17.74 19.06
CA SER A 206 7.07 -18.27 18.76
C SER A 206 7.05 -19.41 17.74
N ILE A 207 7.91 -19.37 16.71
CA ILE A 207 7.95 -20.36 15.62
C ILE A 207 9.02 -21.43 15.86
N GLY A 208 10.11 -21.07 16.52
CA GLY A 208 11.34 -21.83 16.63
C GLY A 208 12.37 -21.41 15.59
N ARG A 209 13.62 -21.20 16.02
CA ARG A 209 14.72 -20.68 15.20
C ARG A 209 14.96 -21.50 13.92
N GLU A 210 15.16 -22.81 14.06
CA GLU A 210 15.42 -23.71 12.93
C GLU A 210 14.27 -23.76 11.94
N ARG A 211 13.03 -23.81 12.46
CA ARG A 211 11.83 -23.85 11.61
C ARG A 211 11.69 -22.56 10.80
N LEU A 212 11.90 -21.42 11.43
CA LEU A 212 11.82 -20.12 10.78
C LEU A 212 12.95 -19.92 9.76
N LEU A 213 14.18 -20.34 10.10
CA LEU A 213 15.32 -20.31 9.19
C LEU A 213 15.05 -21.15 7.94
N ASN A 214 14.69 -22.41 8.12
CA ASN A 214 14.43 -23.32 7.00
C ASN A 214 13.30 -22.81 6.11
N TRP A 215 12.25 -22.26 6.71
CA TRP A 215 11.15 -21.66 5.96
C TRP A 215 11.57 -20.39 5.20
N LEU A 216 12.28 -19.45 5.83
CA LEU A 216 12.77 -18.25 5.12
C LEU A 216 13.73 -18.60 3.99
N LYS A 217 14.59 -19.60 4.20
CA LYS A 217 15.51 -20.09 3.18
C LYS A 217 14.75 -20.70 2.00
N SER A 218 13.72 -21.52 2.24
CA SER A 218 12.93 -22.13 1.16
C SER A 218 12.07 -21.12 0.40
N GLU A 219 11.48 -20.16 1.11
CA GLU A 219 10.56 -19.22 0.47
C GLU A 219 11.30 -18.10 -0.27
N LEU A 220 12.48 -17.67 0.18
CA LEU A 220 13.20 -16.53 -0.40
C LEU A 220 14.52 -16.92 -1.09
N GLU A 221 14.65 -18.17 -1.54
CA GLU A 221 15.89 -18.68 -2.17
C GLU A 221 16.25 -17.93 -3.47
N SER A 222 15.26 -17.60 -4.30
CA SER A 222 15.46 -16.92 -5.59
C SER A 222 15.63 -15.40 -5.49
N VAL A 223 15.59 -14.87 -4.27
CA VAL A 223 15.45 -13.44 -3.99
C VAL A 223 16.78 -12.83 -3.56
N GLN A 224 17.11 -11.66 -4.10
CA GLN A 224 18.28 -10.87 -3.73
C GLN A 224 17.87 -9.57 -3.02
N GLY A 225 18.73 -9.07 -2.14
CA GLY A 225 18.55 -7.75 -1.53
C GLY A 225 17.36 -7.64 -0.55
N PRO A 226 17.09 -6.43 -0.04
CA PRO A 226 16.02 -6.16 0.90
C PRO A 226 14.67 -6.07 0.21
N ILE A 227 13.58 -6.25 0.97
CA ILE A 227 12.22 -6.03 0.48
C ILE A 227 11.95 -4.53 0.36
N LEU A 228 11.83 -4.04 -0.86
CA LEU A 228 11.48 -2.65 -1.11
C LEU A 228 9.97 -2.45 -1.10
N ILE A 229 9.55 -1.21 -0.84
CA ILE A 229 8.15 -0.83 -0.80
C ILE A 229 7.96 0.52 -1.47
N ASP A 230 6.84 0.66 -2.18
CA ASP A 230 6.39 1.92 -2.78
C ASP A 230 4.92 2.16 -2.45
N TRP A 231 4.53 3.41 -2.26
CA TRP A 231 3.19 3.79 -1.81
C TRP A 231 2.47 4.57 -2.90
N LEU A 232 1.35 4.01 -3.32
CA LEU A 232 0.61 4.50 -4.46
C LEU A 232 -0.84 4.83 -4.07
N SER A 233 -1.40 5.81 -4.76
CA SER A 233 -2.85 6.06 -4.75
C SER A 233 -3.59 5.02 -5.57
N SER A 234 -4.92 5.03 -5.52
CA SER A 234 -5.80 4.17 -6.34
C SER A 234 -5.57 4.31 -7.86
N ASN A 235 -4.94 5.39 -8.30
CA ASN A 235 -4.63 5.65 -9.70
C ASN A 235 -3.14 5.40 -10.05
N GLY A 236 -2.36 4.91 -9.08
CA GLY A 236 -0.93 4.61 -9.27
C GLY A 236 0.02 5.77 -9.08
N ASN A 237 -0.47 6.96 -8.72
CA ASN A 237 0.41 8.08 -8.42
C ASN A 237 1.09 7.85 -7.07
N ALA A 238 2.40 8.09 -6.99
CA ALA A 238 3.14 8.07 -5.75
C ALA A 238 2.49 9.01 -4.71
N LEU A 239 2.31 8.52 -3.49
CA LEU A 239 1.72 9.28 -2.38
C LEU A 239 2.76 10.10 -1.59
N TRP A 240 4.03 9.74 -1.71
CA TRP A 240 5.16 10.36 -1.00
C TRP A 240 6.31 10.52 -1.99
N ASN A 241 7.38 11.19 -1.59
CA ASN A 241 8.66 11.11 -2.32
C ASN A 241 9.20 9.68 -2.12
N SER A 242 8.63 8.72 -2.84
CA SER A 242 9.22 7.41 -3.06
C SER A 242 10.62 7.62 -3.62
N MET A 243 11.52 6.66 -3.38
CA MET A 243 12.77 6.66 -4.14
C MET A 243 12.41 6.70 -5.61
N ASP A 244 12.93 7.69 -6.33
CA ASP A 244 12.70 7.74 -7.76
C ASP A 244 13.41 6.55 -8.44
N ASP A 245 13.08 6.34 -9.72
CA ASP A 245 13.63 5.19 -10.45
C ASP A 245 15.16 5.27 -10.60
N GLU A 246 15.75 6.48 -10.54
CA GLU A 246 17.21 6.69 -10.58
C GLU A 246 17.86 6.33 -9.24
N GLU A 247 17.28 6.75 -8.11
CA GLU A 247 17.74 6.41 -6.77
C GLU A 247 17.67 4.89 -6.52
N ILE A 248 16.59 4.24 -6.98
CA ILE A 248 16.48 2.77 -6.92
C ILE A 248 17.55 2.14 -7.79
N HIS A 249 17.71 2.62 -9.04
CA HIS A 249 18.72 2.09 -9.95
C HIS A 249 20.13 2.21 -9.37
N GLN A 250 20.50 3.39 -8.86
CA GLN A 250 21.80 3.62 -8.23
C GLN A 250 21.99 2.72 -7.01
N PHE A 251 20.96 2.58 -6.16
CA PHE A 251 21.00 1.65 -5.03
C PHE A 251 21.22 0.20 -5.49
N MET A 252 20.59 -0.24 -6.59
CA MET A 252 20.81 -1.58 -7.14
C MET A 252 22.23 -1.76 -7.67
N LEU A 253 22.76 -0.77 -8.39
CA LEU A 253 24.11 -0.79 -8.91
C LEU A 253 25.15 -0.85 -7.78
N ASP A 254 25.03 0.03 -6.79
CA ASP A 254 25.93 0.10 -5.63
C ASP A 254 25.90 -1.20 -4.82
N ALA A 255 24.73 -1.84 -4.74
CA ALA A 255 24.54 -3.08 -4.01
C ALA A 255 24.80 -4.34 -4.85
N GLN A 256 25.09 -4.22 -6.15
CA GLN A 256 25.26 -5.30 -7.12
C GLN A 256 24.05 -6.25 -7.19
N LEU A 257 22.84 -5.69 -7.15
CA LEU A 257 21.58 -6.43 -7.16
C LEU A 257 20.97 -6.50 -8.55
N GLU A 258 20.39 -7.64 -8.89
CA GLU A 258 19.59 -7.79 -10.11
C GLU A 258 18.14 -7.37 -9.84
N LEU A 259 17.65 -6.33 -10.52
CA LEU A 259 16.31 -5.75 -10.28
C LEU A 259 15.18 -6.79 -10.22
N HIS A 260 15.18 -7.75 -11.14
CA HIS A 260 14.13 -8.78 -11.24
C HIS A 260 14.18 -9.83 -10.12
N LYS A 261 15.26 -9.85 -9.32
CA LYS A 261 15.41 -10.70 -8.13
C LYS A 261 15.17 -9.93 -6.83
N VAL A 262 15.00 -8.61 -6.89
CA VAL A 262 14.73 -7.81 -5.69
C VAL A 262 13.23 -7.82 -5.38
N PRO A 263 12.82 -8.18 -4.16
CA PRO A 263 11.42 -8.30 -3.83
C PRO A 263 10.81 -6.92 -3.59
N PHE A 264 9.61 -6.69 -4.14
CA PHE A 264 8.99 -5.37 -4.16
C PHE A 264 7.52 -5.42 -3.72
N VAL A 265 7.13 -4.52 -2.81
CA VAL A 265 5.75 -4.40 -2.31
C VAL A 265 5.14 -3.07 -2.72
N TYR A 266 3.98 -3.11 -3.35
CA TYR A 266 3.19 -1.93 -3.70
C TYR A 266 2.06 -1.74 -2.69
N ALA A 267 2.17 -0.70 -1.87
CA ALA A 267 1.15 -0.35 -0.89
C ALA A 267 0.17 0.66 -1.48
N ILE A 268 -1.04 0.21 -1.82
CA ILE A 268 -2.07 1.02 -2.46
C ILE A 268 -3.11 1.48 -1.45
N SER A 269 -3.23 2.79 -1.29
CA SER A 269 -4.37 3.40 -0.61
C SER A 269 -5.55 3.50 -1.58
N ALA A 270 -6.59 2.71 -1.36
CA ALA A 270 -7.80 2.71 -2.20
C ALA A 270 -8.67 3.96 -2.00
N SER A 271 -8.48 4.68 -0.90
CA SER A 271 -9.19 5.92 -0.66
C SER A 271 -8.62 7.02 -1.56
N ASN A 272 -9.46 7.60 -2.42
CA ASN A 272 -9.08 8.82 -3.13
C ASN A 272 -8.69 9.92 -2.13
N VAL A 273 -7.45 10.36 -2.22
CA VAL A 273 -7.04 11.62 -1.62
C VAL A 273 -7.72 12.70 -2.45
N VAL A 274 -8.77 13.33 -1.91
CA VAL A 274 -9.21 14.61 -2.45
C VAL A 274 -8.04 15.55 -2.19
N GLN A 275 -7.19 15.76 -3.21
CA GLN A 275 -6.18 16.80 -3.16
C GLN A 275 -6.94 18.10 -2.94
N SER A 276 -6.88 18.64 -1.71
CA SER A 276 -7.28 20.02 -1.46
C SER A 276 -6.43 20.87 -2.40
N HIS A 277 -7.05 21.49 -3.39
CA HIS A 277 -6.40 22.37 -4.35
C HIS A 277 -5.69 23.50 -3.62
N HIS A 278 -4.41 23.33 -3.34
CA HIS A 278 -3.48 24.41 -3.07
C HIS A 278 -2.18 24.12 -3.81
N GLN A 279 -2.24 24.27 -5.14
CA GLN A 279 -1.15 24.81 -5.92
C GLN A 279 -1.74 25.70 -7.02
N THR A 280 -1.45 26.98 -6.87
CA THR A 280 -1.66 28.07 -7.82
C THR A 280 -1.29 27.70 -9.24
N HIS A 281 -2.25 27.83 -10.16
CA HIS A 281 -1.98 28.42 -11.47
C HIS A 281 -3.13 29.34 -11.86
N ILE A 282 -2.80 30.63 -11.91
CA ILE A 282 -3.54 31.65 -12.65
C ILE A 282 -3.59 31.18 -14.10
N ALA A 283 -4.78 30.90 -14.59
CA ALA A 283 -5.09 30.94 -16.02
C ALA A 283 -6.49 31.54 -16.16
N SER A 284 -6.49 32.80 -16.56
CA SER A 284 -7.63 33.53 -17.07
C SER A 284 -8.41 32.71 -18.09
N GLY A 285 -9.62 32.30 -17.71
CA GLY A 285 -10.62 31.72 -18.59
C GLY A 285 -11.96 32.32 -18.22
N ILE A 286 -12.30 33.44 -18.85
CA ILE A 286 -13.60 34.09 -18.77
C ILE A 286 -14.65 33.05 -19.14
N CYS A 287 -15.44 32.62 -18.17
CA CYS A 287 -16.69 31.90 -18.42
C CYS A 287 -17.82 32.88 -18.11
N THR A 288 -18.28 33.56 -19.16
CA THR A 288 -19.48 34.40 -19.10
C THR A 288 -20.70 33.51 -18.97
N CYS A 289 -21.14 33.27 -17.73
CA CYS A 289 -22.50 32.81 -17.48
C CYS A 289 -23.40 34.05 -17.46
N THR A 290 -24.20 34.21 -18.50
CA THR A 290 -25.32 35.16 -18.54
C THR A 290 -26.30 34.85 -17.40
N PRO A 291 -26.72 35.84 -16.59
CA PRO A 291 -27.77 35.63 -15.61
C PRO A 291 -29.11 35.46 -16.34
N PHE A 292 -29.86 34.44 -15.96
CA PHE A 292 -31.29 34.34 -16.24
C PHE A 292 -31.99 35.54 -15.59
N ASP A 293 -32.51 36.43 -16.41
CA ASP A 293 -33.41 37.51 -16.00
C ASP A 293 -34.68 36.92 -15.38
N THR A 294 -34.94 37.29 -14.13
CA THR A 294 -36.24 37.09 -13.47
C THR A 294 -36.71 38.44 -12.93
N SER A 295 -37.40 39.19 -13.80
CA SER A 295 -38.35 40.26 -13.43
C SER A 295 -39.35 40.36 -14.59
N ALA A 296 -40.59 39.89 -14.42
CA ALA A 296 -41.75 40.52 -13.78
C ALA A 296 -42.52 41.43 -14.74
N GLY A 297 -43.85 41.26 -14.76
CA GLY A 297 -44.81 42.29 -15.23
C GLY A 297 -45.20 42.18 -16.68
#